data_AF-A0A9I9E2J1-F1
#
_entry.id   AF-A0A9I9E2J1-F1
#
_cell.length_a   1.000
_cell.length_b   1.000
_cell.length_c   1.000
_cell.angle_alpha   90.00
_cell.angle_beta   90.00
_cell.angle_gamma   90.00
#
_symmetry.space_group_name_H-M   'P 1'
#
loop_
_entity.id
_entity.type
_entity.pdbx_description
1 polymer ?
#
loop_
_entity_poly.entity_id
_entity_poly.type
_entity_poly.pdbx_seq_one_letter_code
_entity_poly.pdbx_strand_id
1 'polypeptide(L)'
;TNLKGLAIYTLNLAHTNARKSLTLAKLLATTTTNPQLKHRYSRCAESYDEAVGDIENAQKDLALGDFNGVNIVTSGAMTEIDDCQDKFVQPPKDTSCF
;
A
#
# COMPACT_ATOMS: atom_id res chain seq x y z
N THR A 1 -24.63 14.05 1.47
CA THR A 1 -23.52 13.34 0.78
C THR A 1 -24.10 12.30 -0.14
N ASN A 2 -23.63 12.18 -1.39
CA ASN A 2 -24.00 11.11 -2.32
C ASN A 2 -22.88 10.06 -2.42
N LEU A 3 -23.14 8.90 -3.03
CA LEU A 3 -22.17 7.80 -3.11
C LEU A 3 -20.86 8.21 -3.81
N LYS A 4 -20.96 9.00 -4.90
CA LYS A 4 -19.77 9.51 -5.60
C LYS A 4 -18.92 10.41 -4.70
N GLY A 5 -19.54 11.32 -3.95
CA GLY A 5 -18.84 12.18 -2.99
C GLY A 5 -18.17 11.40 -1.87
N LEU A 6 -18.82 10.34 -1.36
CA LEU A 6 -18.22 9.44 -0.39
C LEU A 6 -17.01 8.70 -0.95
N ALA A 7 -17.10 8.18 -2.18
CA ALA A 7 -15.98 7.51 -2.84
C ALA A 7 -14.77 8.44 -3.02
N ILE A 8 -14.99 9.68 -3.48
CA ILE A 8 -13.92 10.69 -3.61
C ILE A 8 -13.26 10.95 -2.25
N TYR A 9 -14.04 11.18 -1.20
CA TYR A 9 -13.52 11.42 0.15
C TYR A 9 -12.67 10.24 0.65
N THR A 10 -13.19 9.02 0.53
CA THR A 10 -12.50 7.81 0.97
C THR A 10 -11.20 7.57 0.20
N LEU A 11 -11.20 7.72 -1.13
CA LEU A 11 -9.99 7.58 -1.96
C LEU A 11 -8.93 8.62 -1.58
N ASN A 12 -9.32 9.88 -1.33
CA ASN A 12 -8.38 10.92 -0.90
C ASN A 12 -7.78 10.62 0.49
N LEU A 13 -8.58 10.10 1.41
CA LEU A 13 -8.10 9.69 2.73
C LEU A 13 -7.13 8.51 2.61
N ALA A 14 -7.47 7.50 1.80
CA ALA A 14 -6.62 6.35 1.54
C ALA A 14 -5.28 6.78 0.91
N HIS A 15 -5.31 7.64 -0.12
CA HIS A 15 -4.11 8.17 -0.78
C HIS A 15 -3.21 8.91 0.20
N THR A 16 -3.79 9.78 1.02
CA THR A 16 -3.05 10.55 2.04
C THR A 16 -2.34 9.62 3.03
N ASN A 17 -3.03 8.57 3.49
CA ASN A 17 -2.47 7.63 4.46
C ASN A 17 -1.43 6.71 3.82
N ALA A 18 -1.67 6.20 2.61
CA ALA A 18 -0.72 5.38 1.87
C ALA A 18 0.59 6.14 1.61
N ARG A 19 0.53 7.43 1.23
CA ARG A 19 1.73 8.27 1.06
C ARG A 19 2.48 8.53 2.37
N LYS A 20 1.78 8.68 3.49
CA LYS A 20 2.40 8.81 4.82
C LYS A 20 3.11 7.51 5.19
N SER A 21 2.47 6.36 4.99
CA SER A 21 3.06 5.05 5.25
C SER A 21 4.25 4.76 4.34
N LEU A 22 4.18 5.10 3.05
CA LEU A 22 5.30 5.03 2.11
C LEU A 22 6.51 5.81 2.62
N THR A 23 6.28 7.06 3.05
CA THR A 23 7.32 7.94 3.58
C THR A 23 7.95 7.33 4.84
N LEU A 24 7.11 6.81 5.74
CA LEU A 24 7.56 6.16 6.97
C LEU A 24 8.37 4.88 6.69
N ALA A 25 7.90 4.02 5.77
CA ALA A 25 8.60 2.80 5.40
C ALA A 25 9.97 3.10 4.79
N LYS A 26 10.05 4.08 3.88
CA LYS A 26 11.32 4.57 3.30
C LYS A 26 12.26 5.09 4.40
N LEU A 27 11.76 5.89 5.33
CA LEU A 27 12.55 6.39 6.47
C LEU A 27 13.09 5.24 7.35
N LEU A 28 12.23 4.30 7.74
CA LEU A 28 12.62 3.19 8.60
C LEU A 28 13.62 2.25 7.91
N ALA A 29 13.47 2.00 6.60
CA ALA A 29 14.42 1.23 5.82
C ALA A 29 15.82 1.86 5.78
N THR A 30 15.91 3.19 5.78
CA THR A 30 17.20 3.91 5.75
C THR A 30 17.85 4.08 7.11
N THR A 31 17.05 4.09 8.19
CA THR A 31 17.53 4.43 9.54
C THR A 31 17.79 3.22 10.43
N THR A 32 17.17 2.06 10.15
CA THR A 32 17.38 0.86 10.95
C THR A 32 18.75 0.23 10.70
N THR A 33 19.38 -0.26 11.77
CA THR A 33 20.64 -1.02 11.70
C THR A 33 20.40 -2.53 11.60
N ASN A 34 19.17 -3.00 11.83
CA ASN A 34 18.83 -4.42 11.74
C ASN A 34 18.58 -4.82 10.27
N PRO A 35 19.37 -5.73 9.67
CA PRO A 35 19.23 -6.11 8.26
C PRO A 35 17.88 -6.73 7.91
N GLN A 36 17.28 -7.52 8.81
CA GLN A 36 15.96 -8.13 8.58
C GLN A 36 14.87 -7.07 8.56
N LEU A 37 14.92 -6.11 9.50
CA LEU A 37 13.98 -4.99 9.52
C LEU A 37 14.15 -4.10 8.29
N LYS A 38 15.39 -3.82 7.87
CA LYS A 38 15.67 -3.08 6.65
C LYS A 38 15.01 -3.72 5.44
N HIS A 39 15.15 -5.03 5.27
CA HIS A 39 14.50 -5.76 4.18
C HIS A 39 12.97 -5.65 4.26
N ARG A 40 12.38 -5.88 5.45
CA ARG A 40 10.92 -5.76 5.65
C ARG A 40 10.39 -4.37 5.31
N TYR A 41 11.03 -3.30 5.80
CA TYR A 41 10.62 -1.93 5.50
C TYR A 41 10.81 -1.56 4.02
N SER A 42 11.84 -2.09 3.36
CA SER A 42 12.05 -1.85 1.94
C SER A 42 10.93 -2.48 1.11
N ARG A 43 10.53 -3.72 1.42
CA ARG A 43 9.38 -4.37 0.77
C ARG A 43 8.07 -3.65 1.04
N CYS A 44 7.85 -3.19 2.27
CA CYS A 44 6.69 -2.34 2.56
C CYS A 44 6.70 -1.04 1.77
N ALA A 45 7.87 -0.41 1.58
CA ALA A 45 7.97 0.79 0.77
C ALA A 45 7.60 0.51 -0.69
N GLU A 46 7.96 -0.65 -1.24
CA GLU A 46 7.52 -1.09 -2.58
C GLU A 46 6.00 -1.23 -2.63
N SER A 47 5.41 -2.03 -1.75
CA SER A 47 3.95 -2.24 -1.73
C SER A 47 3.15 -0.95 -1.51
N TYR A 48 3.61 -0.04 -0.64
CA TYR A 48 2.93 1.25 -0.49
C TYR A 48 3.09 2.17 -1.71
N ASP A 49 4.16 2.05 -2.49
CA ASP A 49 4.33 2.79 -3.74
C ASP A 49 3.32 2.29 -4.79
N GLU A 50 3.16 0.97 -4.89
CA GLU A 50 2.17 0.30 -5.75
C GLU A 50 0.73 0.66 -5.33
N ALA A 51 0.42 0.56 -4.02
CA ALA A 51 -0.89 0.95 -3.49
C ALA A 51 -1.23 2.43 -3.76
N VAL A 52 -0.24 3.34 -3.71
CA VAL A 52 -0.45 4.75 -4.07
C VAL A 52 -0.84 4.86 -5.55
N GLY A 53 -0.14 4.16 -6.44
CA GLY A 53 -0.44 4.13 -7.86
C GLY A 53 -1.84 3.57 -8.16
N ASP A 54 -2.24 2.49 -7.48
CA ASP A 54 -3.57 1.90 -7.61
C ASP A 54 -4.69 2.83 -7.13
N ILE A 55 -4.48 3.55 -6.03
CA ILE A 55 -5.45 4.55 -5.55
C ILE A 55 -5.56 5.72 -6.55
N GLU A 56 -4.46 6.15 -7.16
CA GLU A 56 -4.47 7.18 -8.21
C GLU A 56 -5.20 6.69 -9.47
N ASN A 57 -5.10 5.42 -9.82
CA ASN A 57 -5.89 4.82 -10.89
C ASN A 57 -7.37 4.75 -10.52
N ALA A 58 -7.70 4.40 -9.27
CA ALA A 58 -9.09 4.41 -8.77
C ALA A 58 -9.74 5.79 -8.91
N GLN A 59 -8.98 6.85 -8.64
CA GLN A 59 -9.47 8.22 -8.81
C GLN A 59 -9.77 8.55 -10.28
N LYS A 60 -8.95 8.06 -11.22
CA LYS A 60 -9.19 8.22 -12.67
C LYS A 60 -10.43 7.45 -13.12
N ASP A 61 -10.57 6.19 -12.71
CA ASP A 61 -11.72 5.34 -13.03
C ASP A 61 -13.01 5.94 -12.49
N LEU A 62 -13.00 6.46 -11.26
CA LEU A 62 -14.14 7.14 -10.67
C LEU A 62 -14.54 8.42 -11.41
N ALA A 63 -13.57 9.16 -11.96
CA ALA A 63 -13.83 10.33 -12.78
C ALA A 63 -14.54 9.95 -14.09
N LEU A 64 -14.19 8.80 -14.67
CA LEU A 64 -14.82 8.23 -15.87
C LEU A 64 -16.15 7.52 -15.58
N GLY A 65 -16.46 7.24 -14.30
CA GLY A 65 -17.64 6.48 -13.91
C GLY A 65 -17.47 4.96 -14.06
N ASP A 66 -16.25 4.48 -14.21
CA ASP A 66 -15.94 3.05 -14.24
C ASP A 66 -15.84 2.48 -12.82
N PHE A 67 -16.98 2.16 -12.24
CA PHE A 67 -17.04 1.64 -10.86
C PHE A 67 -16.46 0.23 -10.72
N ASN A 68 -16.43 -0.57 -11.80
CA ASN A 68 -15.78 -1.87 -11.78
C ASN A 68 -14.26 -1.70 -11.74
N GLY A 69 -13.72 -0.77 -12.55
CA GLY A 69 -12.32 -0.35 -12.51
C GLY A 69 -11.92 0.08 -11.10
N VAL A 70 -12.68 1.00 -10.49
CA VAL A 70 -12.49 1.44 -9.09
C VAL A 70 -12.40 0.25 -8.13
N ASN A 71 -13.33 -0.70 -8.21
CA ASN A 71 -13.34 -1.87 -7.32
C ASN A 71 -12.11 -2.77 -7.51
N ILE A 72 -11.68 -2.99 -8.76
CA ILE A 72 -10.51 -3.82 -9.06
C ILE A 72 -9.23 -3.19 -8.49
N VAL A 73 -8.96 -1.93 -8.83
CA VAL A 73 -7.70 -1.28 -8.42
C VAL A 73 -7.66 -0.99 -6.93
N THR A 74 -8.80 -0.67 -6.28
CA THR A 74 -8.83 -0.53 -4.82
C THR A 74 -8.62 -1.86 -4.09
N SER A 75 -9.09 -2.98 -4.67
CA SER A 75 -8.79 -4.32 -4.15
C SER A 75 -7.30 -4.65 -4.31
N GLY A 76 -6.68 -4.25 -5.42
CA GLY A 76 -5.22 -4.32 -5.62
C GLY A 76 -4.45 -3.56 -4.53
N ALA A 77 -4.81 -2.30 -4.30
CA ALA A 77 -4.21 -1.50 -3.23
C ALA A 77 -4.36 -2.14 -1.84
N MET A 78 -5.48 -2.81 -1.54
CA MET A 78 -5.66 -3.54 -0.29
C MET A 78 -4.72 -4.74 -0.20
N THR A 79 -4.59 -5.53 -1.27
CA THR A 79 -3.64 -6.64 -1.34
C THR A 79 -2.21 -6.18 -1.09
N GLU A 80 -1.77 -5.08 -1.70
CA GLU A 80 -0.43 -4.53 -1.47
C GLU A 80 -0.18 -4.16 0.01
N ILE A 81 -1.18 -3.57 0.67
CA ILE A 81 -1.09 -3.21 2.09
C ILE A 81 -1.00 -4.48 2.96
N ASP A 82 -1.80 -5.50 2.67
CA ASP A 82 -1.75 -6.80 3.35
C ASP A 82 -0.38 -7.47 3.15
N ASP A 83 0.18 -7.36 1.94
CA ASP A 83 1.47 -7.92 1.57
C ASP A 83 2.63 -7.34 2.41
N CYS A 84 2.56 -6.05 2.73
CA CYS A 84 3.46 -5.40 3.68
C CYS A 84 3.26 -5.95 5.10
N GLN A 85 2.02 -6.09 5.56
CA GLN A 85 1.71 -6.59 6.90
C GLN A 85 2.25 -8.01 7.11
N ASP A 86 2.11 -8.88 6.10
CA ASP A 86 2.60 -10.25 6.12
C ASP A 86 4.12 -10.35 6.34
N LYS A 87 4.89 -9.33 5.95
CA LYS A 87 6.34 -9.30 6.19
C LYS A 87 6.69 -9.22 7.68
N PHE A 88 5.74 -8.83 8.54
CA PHE A 88 5.91 -8.75 10.00
C PHE A 88 5.27 -9.92 10.76
N VAL A 89 4.26 -10.56 10.18
CA VAL A 89 3.55 -11.70 10.81
C VAL A 89 4.28 -13.01 10.57
N GLN A 90 4.97 -13.16 9.43
CA GLN A 90 5.71 -14.38 9.14
C GLN A 90 7.00 -14.46 9.97
N PRO A 91 7.28 -15.60 10.65
CA PRO A 91 8.58 -15.83 11.26
C PRO A 91 9.67 -15.67 10.18
N PRO A 92 10.91 -15.28 10.54
CA PRO A 92 12.01 -15.24 9.58
C PRO A 92 12.03 -16.57 8.84
N LYS A 93 12.03 -16.55 7.49
CA LYS A 93 12.23 -17.79 6.73
C LYS A 93 13.52 -18.42 7.23
N ASP A 94 13.43 -19.61 7.82
CA ASP A 94 14.59 -20.35 8.28
C ASP A 94 15.55 -20.52 7.10
N THR A 95 16.71 -19.89 7.17
CA THR A 95 17.81 -20.05 6.21
C THR A 95 18.63 -21.31 6.50
N SER A 96 18.04 -22.32 7.16
CA SER A 96 18.73 -23.56 7.57
C SER A 96 18.92 -24.59 6.46
N CYS A 97 18.61 -24.26 5.21
CA CYS A 97 19.02 -25.05 4.04
C CYS A 97 19.43 -24.12 2.90
N PHE A 98 20.72 -23.75 2.84
CA PHE A 98 21.60 -23.75 1.65
C PHE A 98 23.03 -23.43 2.08
#